data_AF-A0A060CUX7-F1
#
_entry.id   AF-A0A060CUX7-F1
#
_cell.length_a   1.000
_cell.length_b   1.000
_cell.length_c   1.000
_cell.angle_alpha   90.00
_cell.angle_beta   90.00
_cell.angle_gamma   90.00
#
_symmetry.space_group_name_H-M   'P 1'
#
loop_
_entity.id
_entity.type
_entity.pdbx_description
1 polymer ?
#
loop_
_entity_poly.entity_id
_entity_poly.type
_entity_poly.pdbx_seq_one_letter_code
_entity_poly.pdbx_strand_id
1 'polypeptide(L)'
;RDQHDSGCRCLCLKILKAICHYNLQLSHLTASHLTNILLHTCEKESDWSHGVLADRFLQVLRETVGHLEKGELPSAMDPKVDLFFRTHRRGD
;
A
#
# COMPACT_ATOMS: atom_id res chain seq x y z
N ARG A 1 9.12 -0.47 -15.12
CA ARG A 1 8.79 0.57 -16.13
C ARG A 1 7.92 1.60 -15.41
N ASP A 2 8.48 2.70 -14.93
CA ASP A 2 7.75 3.81 -14.26
C ASP A 2 8.06 5.12 -15.01
N GLN A 3 7.88 5.13 -16.34
CA GLN A 3 8.25 6.28 -17.16
C GLN A 3 7.09 7.25 -17.40
N HIS A 4 5.99 7.10 -16.65
CA HIS A 4 4.80 7.96 -16.80
C HIS A 4 4.02 8.14 -15.49
N ASP A 5 4.68 8.41 -14.36
CA ASP A 5 3.95 8.88 -13.18
C ASP A 5 3.93 10.42 -13.18
N SER A 6 3.10 10.99 -14.05
CA SER A 6 2.73 12.42 -14.06
C SER A 6 1.81 12.80 -12.88
N GLY A 7 1.68 11.91 -11.90
CA GLY A 7 0.81 12.03 -10.74
C GLY A 7 1.54 11.73 -9.43
N CYS A 8 0.76 11.60 -8.35
CA CYS A 8 1.27 11.53 -6.99
C CYS A 8 1.38 10.11 -6.42
N ARG A 9 1.23 9.04 -7.23
CA ARG A 9 1.24 7.64 -6.77
C ARG A 9 2.57 7.29 -6.10
N CYS A 10 3.68 7.52 -6.79
CA CYS A 10 5.02 7.27 -6.27
C CYS A 10 5.32 8.09 -5.01
N LEU A 11 4.85 9.34 -4.96
CA LEU A 11 5.04 10.21 -3.80
C LEU A 11 4.22 9.69 -2.60
N CYS A 12 2.96 9.33 -2.81
CA CYS A 12 2.09 8.73 -1.79
C CYS A 12 2.73 7.46 -1.22
N LEU A 13 3.25 6.57 -2.09
CA LEU A 13 3.94 5.36 -1.67
C LEU A 13 5.20 5.63 -0.84
N LYS A 14 6.00 6.63 -1.23
CA LYS A 14 7.21 7.01 -0.51
C LYS A 14 6.88 7.53 0.89
N ILE A 15 5.84 8.35 1.03
CA ILE A 15 5.38 8.85 2.33
C ILE A 15 4.93 7.69 3.21
N LEU A 16 4.11 6.77 2.70
CA LEU A 16 3.66 5.59 3.44
C LEU A 16 4.82 4.70 3.89
N LYS A 17 5.79 4.45 3.00
CA LYS A 17 7.00 3.68 3.32
C LYS A 17 7.83 4.35 4.40
N ALA A 18 8.02 5.67 4.33
CA ALA A 18 8.73 6.42 5.35
C ALA A 18 8.03 6.31 6.71
N ILE A 19 6.71 6.49 6.76
CA ILE A 19 5.92 6.35 7.99
C ILE A 19 6.08 4.94 8.57
N CYS A 20 5.94 3.88 7.78
CA CYS A 20 6.10 2.52 8.29
C CYS A 20 7.54 2.21 8.73
N HIS A 21 8.54 2.83 8.08
CA HIS A 21 9.94 2.68 8.47
C HIS A 21 10.26 3.34 9.82
N TYR A 22 9.70 4.51 10.08
CA TYR A 22 9.97 5.25 11.33
C TYR A 22 9.06 4.86 12.50
N ASN A 23 8.00 4.09 12.26
CA ASN A 23 7.08 3.60 13.30
C ASN A 23 7.28 2.11 13.54
N LEU A 24 7.89 1.74 14.66
CA LEU A 24 8.19 0.33 14.99
C LEU A 24 6.95 -0.58 14.94
N GLN A 25 5.79 -0.07 15.37
CA GLN A 25 4.52 -0.81 15.34
C GLN A 25 4.03 -1.11 13.91
N LEU A 26 4.42 -0.30 12.94
CA LEU A 26 4.05 -0.46 11.52
C LEU A 26 5.17 -1.11 10.69
N SER A 27 6.30 -1.47 11.31
CA SER A 27 7.45 -2.04 10.61
C SER A 27 7.18 -3.39 9.94
N HIS A 28 6.13 -4.11 10.38
CA HIS A 28 5.65 -5.34 9.75
C HIS A 28 4.99 -5.10 8.38
N LEU A 29 4.56 -3.87 8.08
CA LEU A 29 4.05 -3.49 6.76
C LEU A 29 5.23 -3.31 5.81
N THR A 30 5.51 -4.36 5.04
CA THR A 30 6.58 -4.34 4.05
C THR A 30 6.26 -3.40 2.88
N ALA A 31 7.30 -3.01 2.14
CA ALA A 31 7.14 -2.28 0.89
C ALA A 31 6.19 -3.00 -0.09
N SER A 32 6.13 -4.33 -0.08
CA SER A 32 5.22 -5.12 -0.93
C SER A 32 3.76 -4.94 -0.50
N HIS A 33 3.47 -4.92 0.80
CA HIS A 33 2.12 -4.66 1.30
C HIS A 33 1.63 -3.29 0.85
N LEU A 34 2.45 -2.24 1.10
CA LEU A 34 2.10 -0.87 0.76
C LEU A 34 1.92 -0.66 -0.75
N THR A 35 2.75 -1.31 -1.58
CA THR A 35 2.57 -1.28 -3.03
C THR A 35 1.26 -1.93 -3.45
N ASN A 36 0.89 -3.09 -2.89
CA ASN A 36 -0.35 -3.77 -3.27
C ASN A 36 -1.60 -2.99 -2.85
N ILE A 37 -1.60 -2.41 -1.66
CA ILE A 37 -2.71 -1.54 -1.22
C ILE A 37 -2.83 -0.35 -2.17
N LEU A 38 -1.72 0.29 -2.52
CA LEU A 38 -1.73 1.40 -3.48
C LEU A 38 -2.28 0.97 -4.86
N LEU A 39 -1.90 -0.23 -5.34
CA LEU A 39 -2.42 -0.76 -6.61
C LEU A 39 -3.93 -0.96 -6.56
N HIS A 40 -4.47 -1.54 -5.48
CA HIS A 40 -5.93 -1.65 -5.27
C HIS A 40 -6.63 -0.29 -5.26
N THR A 41 -6.01 0.72 -4.65
CA THR A 41 -6.55 2.08 -4.69
C THR A 41 -6.47 2.67 -6.11
N CYS A 42 -5.41 2.39 -6.88
CA CYS A 42 -5.29 2.85 -8.27
C CYS A 42 -6.33 2.22 -9.20
N GLU A 43 -6.81 1.01 -8.91
CA GLU A 43 -7.89 0.38 -9.66
C GLU A 43 -9.25 1.07 -9.43
N LYS A 44 -9.45 1.63 -8.23
CA LYS A 44 -10.68 2.33 -7.84
C LYS A 44 -10.65 3.81 -8.23
N GLU A 45 -9.47 4.40 -8.30
CA GLU A 45 -9.28 5.84 -8.45
C GLU A 45 -8.44 6.19 -9.69
N SER A 46 -9.01 6.99 -10.58
CA SER A 46 -8.35 7.45 -11.80
C SER A 46 -7.55 8.73 -11.60
N ASP A 47 -8.01 9.66 -10.76
CA ASP A 47 -7.32 10.92 -10.49
C ASP A 47 -6.18 10.73 -9.47
N TRP A 48 -4.96 10.98 -9.93
CA TRP A 48 -3.74 11.00 -9.12
C TRP A 48 -2.96 12.30 -9.35
N SER A 49 -3.65 13.39 -9.68
CA SER A 49 -3.02 14.71 -9.78
C SER A 49 -2.37 15.11 -8.46
N HIS A 50 -1.36 15.99 -8.51
CA HIS A 50 -0.65 16.40 -7.30
C HIS A 50 -1.53 17.08 -6.24
N GLY A 51 -2.64 17.71 -6.66
CA GLY A 51 -3.57 18.39 -5.75
C GLY A 51 -4.37 17.47 -4.83
N VAL A 52 -4.57 16.20 -5.24
CA VAL A 52 -5.36 15.22 -4.46
C VAL A 52 -4.49 14.29 -3.61
N LEU A 53 -3.18 14.57 -3.49
CA LEU A 53 -2.24 13.71 -2.75
C LEU A 53 -2.72 13.45 -1.32
N ALA A 54 -3.22 14.46 -0.61
CA ALA A 54 -3.70 14.32 0.76
C ALA A 54 -4.89 13.36 0.84
N ASP A 55 -5.86 13.50 -0.07
CA ASP A 55 -7.04 12.65 -0.13
C ASP A 55 -6.68 11.21 -0.46
N ARG A 56 -5.79 11.01 -1.45
CA ARG A 56 -5.27 9.68 -1.82
C ARG A 56 -4.49 9.04 -0.69
N PHE A 57 -3.65 9.80 -0.01
CA PHE A 57 -2.91 9.31 1.14
C PHE A 57 -3.86 8.83 2.26
N LEU A 58 -4.87 9.62 2.62
CA LEU A 58 -5.86 9.22 3.61
C LEU A 58 -6.71 8.03 3.15
N GLN A 59 -7.02 7.93 1.87
CA GLN A 59 -7.71 6.79 1.29
C GLN A 59 -6.89 5.51 1.41
N VAL A 60 -5.61 5.56 1.02
CA VAL A 60 -4.70 4.41 1.17
C VAL A 60 -4.55 4.00 2.64
N LEU A 61 -4.51 4.96 3.57
CA LEU A 61 -4.50 4.65 5.00
C LEU A 61 -5.79 3.93 5.45
N ARG A 62 -6.96 4.40 5.01
CA ARG A 62 -8.24 3.72 5.32
C ARG A 62 -8.28 2.31 4.74
N GLU A 63 -7.81 2.13 3.52
CA GLU A 63 -7.71 0.80 2.90
C GLU A 63 -6.72 -0.09 3.67
N THR A 64 -5.60 0.46 4.13
CA THR A 64 -4.63 -0.26 4.97
C THR A 64 -5.29 -0.77 6.25
N VAL A 65 -6.02 0.09 6.97
CA VAL A 65 -6.77 -0.30 8.17
C VAL A 65 -7.80 -1.38 7.84
N GLY A 66 -8.58 -1.21 6.78
CA GLY A 66 -9.59 -2.19 6.36
C GLY A 66 -9.00 -3.56 6.02
N HIS A 67 -7.82 -3.61 5.40
CA HIS A 67 -7.10 -4.88 5.18
C HIS A 67 -6.65 -5.51 6.50
N LEU A 68 -6.08 -4.71 7.41
CA LEU A 68 -5.65 -5.20 8.73
C LEU A 68 -6.80 -5.73 9.57
N GLU A 69 -7.96 -5.07 9.55
CA GLU A 69 -9.17 -5.50 10.25
C GLU A 69 -9.72 -6.82 9.72
N LYS A 70 -9.65 -7.03 8.40
CA LYS A 70 -10.06 -8.29 7.77
C LYS A 70 -9.02 -9.41 7.94
N GLY A 71 -7.77 -9.04 8.24
CA GLY A 71 -6.65 -9.98 8.30
C GLY A 71 -6.23 -10.52 6.94
N GLU A 72 -6.63 -9.87 5.84
CA GLU A 72 -6.33 -10.31 4.47
C GLU A 72 -5.79 -9.16 3.60
N LEU A 73 -4.77 -9.44 2.80
CA LEU A 73 -4.28 -8.54 1.76
C LEU A 73 -4.02 -9.31 0.46
N PRO A 74 -5.02 -9.44 -0.43
CA PRO A 74 -4.83 -10.10 -1.72
C PRO A 74 -3.82 -9.32 -2.56
N SER A 75 -2.97 -10.04 -3.29
CA SER A 75 -2.04 -9.45 -4.25
C SER A 75 -2.79 -8.87 -5.45
N ALA A 76 -2.46 -7.65 -5.85
CA ALA A 76 -3.04 -7.01 -7.04
C ALA A 76 -2.69 -7.74 -8.34
N MET A 77 -1.60 -8.52 -8.35
CA MET A 77 -1.18 -9.32 -9.50
C MET A 77 -1.82 -10.73 -9.53
N ASP A 78 -2.18 -11.26 -8.36
CA ASP A 78 -2.82 -12.57 -8.22
C ASP A 78 -3.69 -12.57 -6.95
N PRO A 79 -5.00 -12.36 -7.06
CA PRO A 79 -5.90 -12.27 -5.92
C PRO A 79 -5.96 -13.54 -5.05
N LYS A 80 -5.46 -14.68 -5.53
CA LYS A 80 -5.38 -15.93 -4.74
C LYS A 80 -4.24 -15.93 -3.73
N VAL A 81 -3.27 -15.02 -3.89
CA VAL A 81 -2.12 -14.88 -3.01
C VAL A 81 -2.40 -13.80 -1.98
N ASP A 82 -2.50 -14.19 -0.71
CA ASP A 82 -2.58 -13.26 0.40
C ASP A 82 -1.19 -12.95 0.96
N LEU A 83 -0.89 -11.66 1.03
CA LEU A 83 0.40 -11.12 1.45
C LEU A 83 0.58 -11.14 2.98
N PHE A 84 -0.49 -11.07 3.78
CA PHE A 84 -0.39 -11.15 5.23
C PHE A 84 -0.05 -12.57 5.71
N PHE A 85 -0.49 -13.62 5.03
CA PHE A 85 -0.12 -14.99 5.43
C PHE A 85 1.36 -15.34 5.14
N ARG A 86 2.01 -14.66 4.19
CA ARG A 86 3.42 -14.90 3.88
C ARG A 86 4.39 -14.38 4.95
N THR A 87 3.93 -13.62 5.95
CA THR A 87 4.79 -13.10 7.02
C THR A 87 5.13 -14.12 8.11
N HIS A 88 4.66 -15.37 8.03
CA HIS A 88 4.93 -16.40 9.04
C HIS A 88 6.17 -17.30 8.77
N ARG A 89 7.13 -16.87 7.94
CA ARG A 89 8.38 -17.64 7.71
C ARG A 89 9.66 -16.79 7.64
N ARG A 90 10.04 -16.20 8.77
CA ARG A 90 11.46 -15.95 9.12
C ARG A 90 11.64 -16.20 10.61
N GLY A 91 12.06 -17.41 10.96
CA GLY A 91 12.33 -17.83 12.32
C GLY A 91 12.12 -19.33 12.51
N ASP A 92 12.84 -20.13 11.74
CA ASP A 92 13.32 -21.47 12.14
C ASP A 92 14.82 -21.49 11.80
#